data_AF-A0A5D2XDT5-F1
#
_entry.id   AF-A0A5D2XDT5-F1
#
_cell.length_a   1.000
_cell.length_b   1.000
_cell.length_c   1.000
_cell.angle_alpha   90.00
_cell.angle_beta   90.00
_cell.angle_gamma   90.00
#
_symmetry.space_group_name_H-M   'P 1'
#
loop_
_entity.id
_entity.type
_entity.pdbx_description
1 polymer ?
#
loop_
_entity_poly.entity_id
_entity_poly.type
_entity_poly.pdbx_seq_one_letter_code
_entity_poly.pdbx_strand_id
1 'polypeptide(L)'
;MDHLFFNCIFINGFWKRIFNWWDIGWKRVNNFEDFYSCCFKVKILGSCKSLWLIAIVAAVWSIWLARNEMVFDNKVLMMDTLVFHAKMRALLWSRAAFDECRFHERLWWLCPYKCCLSKSDPGGWCFPPHGWFKFNVSGIVFEGVRGGGGVLRGEDGIVRALFSGPIDASDAGTGSLIIEIGSREVLSWILEKTRRRWSHKVIFAELERRWSRVGKLSFSAAVANGNEMADSLAIAGANRTSMFKAWW
;
A
#
# COMPACT_ATOMS: atom_id res chain seq x y z
N MET A 1 -4.51 -18.40 23.97
CA MET A 1 -4.02 -17.19 23.26
C MET A 1 -2.78 -17.51 22.44
N ASP A 2 -1.76 -18.15 23.00
CA ASP A 2 -0.47 -18.41 22.32
C ASP A 2 -0.60 -19.22 21.03
N HIS A 3 -1.50 -20.21 21.00
CA HIS A 3 -1.75 -20.98 19.78
C HIS A 3 -2.23 -20.12 18.61
N LEU A 4 -3.02 -19.08 18.90
CA LEU A 4 -3.56 -18.16 17.90
C LEU A 4 -2.47 -17.31 17.27
N PHE A 5 -1.44 -16.93 18.03
CA PHE A 5 -0.42 -15.99 17.59
C PHE A 5 0.89 -16.64 17.16
N PHE A 6 1.17 -17.89 17.54
CA PHE A 6 2.50 -18.48 17.31
C PHE A 6 2.49 -19.93 16.82
N ASN A 7 1.53 -20.76 17.25
CA ASN A 7 1.64 -22.20 17.04
C ASN A 7 1.00 -22.71 15.75
N CYS A 8 0.10 -21.94 15.13
CA CYS A 8 -0.48 -22.29 13.84
C CYS A 8 0.56 -22.17 12.70
N ILE A 9 0.59 -23.16 11.80
CA ILE A 9 1.50 -23.19 10.62
C ILE A 9 1.35 -21.92 9.77
N PHE A 10 0.12 -21.47 9.55
CA PHE A 10 -0.18 -20.25 8.82
C PHE A 10 0.46 -19.03 9.50
N ILE A 11 0.25 -18.86 10.80
CA ILE A 11 0.79 -17.71 11.55
C ILE A 11 2.31 -17.77 11.67
N ASN A 12 2.91 -18.95 11.79
CA ASN A 12 4.35 -19.12 11.74
C ASN A 12 4.94 -18.70 10.38
N GLY A 13 4.26 -19.04 9.28
CA GLY A 13 4.61 -18.56 7.94
C GLY A 13 4.47 -17.05 7.78
N PHE A 14 3.44 -16.45 8.39
CA PHE A 14 3.25 -15.00 8.45
C PHE A 14 4.41 -14.31 9.17
N TRP A 15 4.78 -14.76 10.38
CA TRP A 15 5.89 -14.17 11.13
C TRP A 15 7.21 -14.29 10.40
N LYS A 16 7.48 -15.43 9.73
CA LYS A 16 8.66 -15.58 8.87
C LYS A 16 8.73 -14.48 7.80
N ARG A 17 7.61 -14.14 7.16
CA ARG A 17 7.56 -13.08 6.14
C ARG A 17 7.71 -11.68 6.74
N ILE A 18 7.15 -11.41 7.93
CA ILE A 18 7.31 -10.12 8.63
C ILE A 18 8.75 -9.91 9.10
N PHE A 19 9.41 -10.92 9.64
CA PHE A 19 10.80 -10.82 10.08
C PHE A 19 11.76 -10.70 8.88
N ASN A 20 11.56 -11.50 7.83
CA ASN A 20 12.35 -11.41 6.60
C ASN A 20 12.19 -10.04 5.91
N TRP A 21 11.01 -9.41 6.02
CA TRP A 21 10.80 -8.05 5.52
C TRP A 21 11.74 -7.02 6.18
N TRP A 22 12.16 -7.27 7.42
CA TRP A 22 13.14 -6.46 8.14
C TRP A 22 14.58 -6.98 8.03
N ASP A 23 14.82 -7.97 7.16
CA ASP A 23 16.11 -8.67 7.03
C ASP A 23 16.55 -9.34 8.35
N ILE A 24 15.58 -9.83 9.13
CA ILE A 24 15.83 -10.54 10.39
C ILE A 24 15.36 -11.99 10.22
N GLY A 25 16.17 -12.94 10.69
CA GLY A 25 15.78 -14.35 10.71
C GLY A 25 14.68 -14.62 11.76
N TRP A 26 13.57 -15.22 11.33
CA TRP A 26 12.54 -15.69 12.24
C TRP A 26 12.95 -16.96 12.98
N LYS A 27 12.78 -16.95 14.30
CA LYS A 27 12.89 -18.14 15.16
C LYS A 27 11.51 -18.46 15.69
N ARG A 28 11.12 -19.73 15.62
CA ARG A 28 9.84 -20.17 16.19
C ARG A 28 9.83 -19.89 17.69
N VAL A 29 8.76 -19.26 18.16
CA VAL A 29 8.52 -18.93 19.56
C VAL A 29 7.32 -19.74 20.06
N ASN A 30 7.30 -20.10 21.34
CA ASN A 30 6.23 -20.95 21.89
C ASN A 30 5.19 -20.15 22.68
N ASN A 31 5.56 -18.96 23.16
CA ASN A 31 4.72 -18.11 23.97
C ASN A 31 5.05 -16.62 23.74
N PHE A 32 4.29 -15.73 24.37
CA PHE A 32 4.50 -14.29 24.26
C PHE A 32 5.83 -13.81 24.85
N GLU A 33 6.33 -14.44 25.92
CA GLU A 33 7.59 -14.04 26.55
C GLU A 33 8.78 -14.25 25.60
N ASP A 34 8.85 -15.43 24.96
CA ASP A 34 9.80 -15.75 23.90
C ASP A 34 9.69 -14.76 22.75
N PHE A 35 8.45 -14.41 22.35
CA PHE A 35 8.17 -13.46 21.29
C PHE A 35 8.66 -12.04 21.62
N TYR A 36 8.33 -11.53 22.81
CA TYR A 36 8.79 -10.23 23.27
C TYR A 36 10.32 -10.20 23.35
N SER A 37 10.93 -11.21 23.96
CA SER A 37 12.38 -11.38 24.03
C SER A 37 12.99 -11.35 22.62
N CYS A 38 12.40 -12.06 21.65
CA CYS A 38 12.84 -12.05 20.25
C CYS A 38 12.78 -10.65 19.64
N CYS A 39 11.67 -9.94 19.78
CA CYS A 39 11.45 -8.62 19.18
C CYS A 39 12.32 -7.52 19.82
N PHE A 40 12.47 -7.55 21.15
CA PHE A 40 13.21 -6.53 21.90
C PHE A 40 14.72 -6.73 21.82
N LYS A 41 15.23 -7.96 21.72
CA LYS A 41 16.68 -8.24 21.62
C LYS A 41 17.28 -8.04 20.22
N VAL A 42 16.46 -7.74 19.20
CA VAL A 42 16.99 -7.38 17.88
C VAL A 42 17.89 -6.15 18.00
N LYS A 43 19.11 -6.24 17.45
CA LYS A 43 20.14 -5.19 17.41
C LYS A 43 19.81 -4.07 16.40
N ILE A 44 18.61 -3.50 16.50
CA ILE A 44 18.22 -2.28 15.80
C ILE A 44 18.28 -1.13 16.81
N LEU A 45 18.85 0.01 16.41
CA LEU A 45 19.06 1.17 17.25
C LEU A 45 18.29 2.39 16.73
N GLY A 46 18.10 3.38 17.61
CA GLY A 46 17.52 4.67 17.27
C GLY A 46 16.07 4.61 16.77
N SER A 47 15.70 5.52 15.88
CA SER A 47 14.35 5.64 15.30
C SER A 47 13.89 4.37 14.57
N CYS A 48 14.81 3.62 13.95
CA CYS A 48 14.45 2.35 13.32
C CYS A 48 13.95 1.30 14.34
N LYS A 49 14.36 1.37 15.61
CA LYS A 49 13.86 0.44 16.65
C LYS A 49 12.38 0.70 16.91
N SER A 50 11.97 1.97 16.95
CA SER A 50 10.56 2.34 17.10
C SER A 50 9.74 1.87 15.89
N LEU A 51 10.25 2.06 14.67
CA LEU A 51 9.58 1.55 13.46
C LEU A 51 9.43 0.03 13.45
N TRP A 52 10.46 -0.69 13.91
CA TRP A 52 10.41 -2.14 14.08
C TRP A 52 9.29 -2.53 15.05
N LEU A 53 9.22 -1.88 16.22
CA LEU A 53 8.18 -2.15 17.21
C LEU A 53 6.79 -1.82 16.67
N ILE A 54 6.61 -0.70 15.95
CA ILE A 54 5.34 -0.38 15.28
C ILE A 54 4.96 -1.48 14.28
N ALA A 55 5.91 -1.98 13.49
CA ALA A 55 5.67 -3.07 12.56
C ALA A 55 5.25 -4.36 13.28
N ILE A 56 5.86 -4.68 14.43
CA ILE A 56 5.47 -5.82 15.25
C ILE A 56 4.04 -5.65 15.79
N VAL A 57 3.69 -4.50 16.37
CA VAL A 57 2.34 -4.27 16.90
C VAL A 57 1.30 -4.30 15.77
N ALA A 58 1.61 -3.69 14.62
CA ALA A 58 0.75 -3.72 13.44
C ALA A 58 0.53 -5.15 12.92
N ALA A 59 1.55 -6.01 12.97
CA ALA A 59 1.46 -7.41 12.60
C ALA A 59 0.55 -8.20 13.58
N VAL A 60 0.73 -8.03 14.89
CA VAL A 60 -0.14 -8.63 15.92
C VAL A 60 -1.60 -8.20 15.71
N TRP A 61 -1.83 -6.91 15.50
CA TRP A 61 -3.18 -6.38 15.26
C TRP A 61 -3.80 -6.94 13.98
N SER A 62 -3.00 -7.12 12.93
CA SER A 62 -3.47 -7.69 11.67
C SER A 62 -3.89 -9.15 11.83
N ILE A 63 -3.14 -9.94 12.61
CA ILE A 63 -3.53 -11.32 12.96
C ILE A 63 -4.87 -11.32 13.70
N TRP A 64 -5.02 -10.42 14.68
CA TRP A 64 -6.25 -10.31 15.48
C TRP A 64 -7.47 -10.00 14.60
N LEU A 65 -7.36 -9.01 13.70
CA LEU A 65 -8.43 -8.68 12.75
C LEU A 65 -8.76 -9.84 11.82
N ALA A 66 -7.75 -10.48 11.24
CA ALA A 66 -7.96 -11.62 10.34
C ALA A 66 -8.68 -12.78 11.04
N ARG A 67 -8.35 -13.03 12.31
CA ARG A 67 -9.08 -14.02 13.12
C ARG A 67 -10.53 -13.60 13.33
N ASN A 68 -10.79 -12.34 13.64
CA ASN A 68 -12.15 -11.87 13.87
C ASN A 68 -13.00 -11.98 12.60
N GLU A 69 -12.47 -11.58 11.45
CA GLU A 69 -13.16 -11.77 10.17
C GLU A 69 -13.43 -13.26 9.87
N MET A 70 -12.49 -14.15 10.20
CA MET A 70 -12.70 -15.59 10.03
C MET A 70 -13.80 -16.12 10.98
N VAL A 71 -13.83 -15.66 12.22
CA VAL A 71 -14.78 -16.17 13.24
C VAL A 71 -16.17 -15.58 13.09
N PHE A 72 -16.28 -14.29 12.75
CA PHE A 72 -17.56 -13.58 12.70
C PHE A 72 -18.14 -13.50 11.29
N ASP A 73 -17.30 -13.44 10.25
CA ASP A 73 -17.73 -13.28 8.86
C ASP A 73 -17.44 -14.52 7.98
N ASN A 74 -16.83 -15.58 8.53
CA ASN A 74 -16.37 -16.77 7.79
C ASN A 74 -15.45 -16.43 6.60
N LYS A 75 -14.71 -15.32 6.69
CA LYS A 75 -13.75 -14.87 5.66
C LYS A 75 -12.36 -15.43 5.94
N VAL A 76 -11.79 -16.14 4.97
CA VAL A 76 -10.42 -16.63 5.05
C VAL A 76 -9.49 -15.70 4.30
N LEU A 77 -8.57 -15.07 5.02
CA LEU A 77 -7.54 -14.22 4.43
C LEU A 77 -6.36 -15.04 3.91
N MET A 78 -5.96 -14.75 2.67
CA MET A 78 -4.72 -15.30 2.11
C MET A 78 -3.48 -14.71 2.81
N MET A 79 -2.40 -15.49 2.86
CA MET A 79 -1.14 -15.09 3.51
C MET A 79 -0.59 -13.77 2.95
N ASP A 80 -0.59 -13.59 1.63
CA ASP A 80 -0.08 -12.38 0.99
C ASP A 80 -0.90 -11.14 1.35
N THR A 81 -2.22 -11.30 1.46
CA THR A 81 -3.13 -10.24 1.88
C THR A 81 -2.89 -9.86 3.35
N LEU A 82 -2.71 -10.84 4.23
CA LEU A 82 -2.41 -10.58 5.64
C LEU A 82 -1.05 -9.87 5.83
N VAL A 83 0.00 -10.33 5.15
CA VAL A 83 1.32 -9.68 5.15
C VAL A 83 1.20 -8.24 4.63
N PHE A 84 0.47 -8.04 3.53
CA PHE A 84 0.26 -6.72 2.98
C PHE A 84 -0.47 -5.79 3.96
N HIS A 85 -1.54 -6.25 4.62
CA HIS A 85 -2.24 -5.48 5.64
C HIS A 85 -1.34 -5.08 6.80
N ALA A 86 -0.51 -6.00 7.28
CA ALA A 86 0.44 -5.71 8.35
C ALA A 86 1.45 -4.64 7.93
N LYS A 87 2.06 -4.78 6.74
CA LYS A 87 3.00 -3.79 6.19
C LYS A 87 2.36 -2.42 6.00
N MET A 88 1.12 -2.37 5.51
CA MET A 88 0.40 -1.12 5.30
C MET A 88 0.03 -0.45 6.60
N ARG A 89 -0.52 -1.20 7.56
CA ARG A 89 -0.87 -0.69 8.86
C ARG A 89 0.37 -0.14 9.58
N ALA A 90 1.48 -0.88 9.51
CA ALA A 90 2.76 -0.43 10.05
C ALA A 90 3.21 0.89 9.41
N LEU A 91 3.04 1.08 8.09
CA LEU A 91 3.38 2.33 7.41
C LEU A 91 2.52 3.50 7.90
N LEU A 92 1.20 3.30 7.94
CA LEU A 92 0.24 4.32 8.36
C LEU A 92 0.45 4.71 9.82
N TRP A 93 0.68 3.74 10.69
CA TRP A 93 0.99 3.99 12.10
C TRP A 93 2.34 4.67 12.29
N SER A 94 3.34 4.31 11.49
CA SER A 94 4.64 4.99 11.53
C SER A 94 4.52 6.45 11.12
N ARG A 95 3.70 6.76 10.10
CA ARG A 95 3.42 8.14 9.70
C ARG A 95 2.72 8.94 10.79
N ALA A 96 1.69 8.35 11.40
CA ALA A 96 0.98 9.00 12.49
C ALA A 96 1.85 9.21 13.74
N ALA A 97 2.79 8.30 14.01
CA ALA A 97 3.70 8.40 15.16
C ALA A 97 4.90 9.34 14.90
N PHE A 98 5.25 9.56 13.63
CA PHE A 98 6.40 10.37 13.24
C PHE A 98 5.99 11.35 12.14
N ASP A 99 5.33 12.43 12.55
CA ASP A 99 4.84 13.52 11.67
C ASP A 99 5.93 14.07 10.73
N GLU A 100 7.21 13.98 11.11
CA GLU A 100 8.36 14.50 10.34
C GLU A 100 9.18 13.43 9.61
N CYS A 101 8.93 12.12 9.81
CA CYS A 101 9.71 11.09 9.12
C CYS A 101 9.22 10.91 7.68
N ARG A 102 9.99 11.45 6.72
CA ARG A 102 9.80 11.11 5.31
C ARG A 102 10.32 9.70 5.02
N PHE A 103 9.40 8.75 4.84
CA PHE A 103 9.69 7.39 4.41
C PHE A 103 9.81 7.35 2.89
N HIS A 104 10.90 6.76 2.37
CA HIS A 104 10.93 6.34 0.98
C HIS A 104 9.99 5.13 0.83
N GLU A 105 8.78 5.36 0.32
CA GLU A 105 7.70 4.38 0.30
C GLU A 105 8.16 3.11 -0.42
N ARG A 106 8.92 3.24 -1.51
CA ARG A 106 9.47 2.09 -2.24
C ARG A 106 10.37 1.21 -1.37
N LEU A 107 11.23 1.81 -0.54
CA LEU A 107 12.11 1.06 0.36
C LEU A 107 11.32 0.38 1.48
N TRP A 108 10.20 0.97 1.90
CA TRP A 108 9.37 0.40 2.95
C TRP A 108 8.87 -0.99 2.57
N TRP A 109 8.43 -1.16 1.33
CA TRP A 109 7.89 -2.44 0.86
C TRP A 109 8.94 -3.55 0.77
N LEU A 110 10.17 -3.17 0.45
CA LEU A 110 11.31 -4.07 0.29
C LEU A 110 11.97 -4.40 1.63
N CYS A 111 12.46 -3.37 2.34
CA CYS A 111 13.22 -3.49 3.58
C CYS A 111 13.13 -2.18 4.39
N PRO A 112 12.28 -2.11 5.44
CA PRO A 112 12.07 -0.90 6.24
C PRO A 112 13.34 -0.40 6.91
N TYR A 113 14.25 -1.31 7.24
CA TYR A 113 15.57 -0.98 7.78
C TYR A 113 16.33 0.00 6.87
N LYS A 114 16.13 -0.06 5.55
CA LYS A 114 16.77 0.83 4.56
C LYS A 114 16.05 2.18 4.41
N CYS A 115 14.87 2.37 5.03
CA CYS A 115 14.09 3.61 4.91
C CYS A 115 14.62 4.76 5.77
N CYS A 116 15.31 4.47 6.88
CA CYS A 116 15.61 5.48 7.90
C CYS A 116 16.69 6.52 7.52
N LEU A 117 17.13 6.59 6.26
CA LEU A 117 18.47 7.10 5.94
C LEU A 117 18.55 8.42 5.16
N SER A 118 17.48 9.17 4.92
CA SER A 118 17.63 10.46 4.22
C SER A 118 16.76 11.58 4.80
N LYS A 119 17.44 12.58 5.38
CA LYS A 119 16.88 13.93 5.63
C LYS A 119 16.84 14.79 4.36
N SER A 120 17.27 14.28 3.21
CA SER A 120 17.30 15.05 1.97
C SER A 120 15.93 15.03 1.29
N ASP A 121 15.44 16.24 1.01
CA ASP A 121 14.35 16.52 0.10
C ASP A 121 14.78 16.28 -1.34
N PRO A 122 14.02 15.49 -2.13
CA PRO A 122 14.00 15.64 -3.56
C PRO A 122 12.55 15.86 -4.03
N GLY A 123 11.90 16.96 -3.62
CA GLY A 123 10.65 17.44 -4.22
C GLY A 123 9.53 16.40 -4.32
N GLY A 124 9.52 15.42 -3.41
CA GLY A 124 8.70 14.23 -3.49
C GLY A 124 7.37 14.44 -2.76
N TRP A 125 6.28 14.45 -3.54
CA TRP A 125 4.88 14.54 -3.13
C TRP A 125 4.44 15.89 -2.51
N CYS A 126 3.30 16.42 -2.99
CA CYS A 126 2.69 17.68 -2.52
C CYS A 126 1.25 17.45 -2.07
N PHE A 127 0.78 18.21 -1.06
CA PHE A 127 -0.62 18.19 -0.62
C PHE A 127 -1.57 18.69 -1.72
N PRO A 128 -2.80 18.12 -1.85
CA PRO A 128 -3.82 18.71 -2.71
C PRO A 128 -4.39 20.01 -2.08
N PRO A 129 -5.01 20.88 -2.88
CA PRO A 129 -5.71 22.06 -2.36
C PRO A 129 -6.83 21.69 -1.38
N HIS A 130 -7.21 22.63 -0.52
CA HIS A 130 -8.31 22.43 0.44
C HIS A 130 -9.61 21.99 -0.26
N GLY A 131 -10.28 20.98 0.29
CA GLY A 131 -11.49 20.38 -0.26
C GLY A 131 -11.26 19.38 -1.41
N TRP A 132 -10.01 19.03 -1.71
CA TRP A 132 -9.68 18.07 -2.77
C TRP A 132 -9.06 16.78 -2.23
N PHE A 133 -9.39 15.68 -2.90
CA PHE A 133 -8.65 14.43 -2.77
C PHE A 133 -7.63 14.27 -3.89
N LYS A 134 -6.49 13.68 -3.57
CA LYS A 134 -5.45 13.30 -4.53
C LYS A 134 -5.39 11.79 -4.68
N PHE A 135 -5.51 11.30 -5.91
CA PHE A 135 -5.49 9.89 -6.25
C PHE A 135 -4.30 9.57 -7.14
N ASN A 136 -3.27 8.98 -6.54
CA ASN A 136 -2.10 8.49 -7.24
C ASN A 136 -2.40 7.09 -7.82
N VAL A 137 -2.17 6.90 -9.11
CA VAL A 137 -2.42 5.63 -9.80
C VAL A 137 -1.18 5.17 -10.58
N SER A 138 -0.97 3.86 -10.60
CA SER A 138 0.10 3.21 -11.35
C SER A 138 -0.35 1.88 -11.92
N GLY A 139 0.33 1.46 -12.99
CA GLY A 139 0.14 0.17 -13.63
C GLY A 139 1.49 -0.41 -14.03
N ILE A 140 1.63 -1.72 -13.88
CA ILE A 140 2.79 -2.48 -14.33
C ILE A 140 2.36 -3.56 -15.32
N VAL A 141 3.14 -3.69 -16.39
CA VAL A 141 3.08 -4.81 -17.34
C VAL A 141 4.48 -5.37 -17.47
N PHE A 142 4.71 -6.57 -16.96
CA PHE A 142 6.01 -7.23 -17.00
C PHE A 142 5.81 -8.74 -17.24
N GLU A 143 6.45 -9.28 -18.27
CA GLU A 143 6.42 -10.71 -18.62
C GLU A 143 5.01 -11.35 -18.63
N GLY A 144 4.02 -10.64 -19.17
CA GLY A 144 2.63 -11.12 -19.26
C GLY A 144 1.79 -10.90 -17.99
N VAL A 145 2.42 -10.48 -16.87
CA VAL A 145 1.74 -10.12 -15.63
C VAL A 145 1.29 -8.65 -15.69
N ARG A 146 0.04 -8.40 -15.27
CA ARG A 146 -0.59 -7.07 -15.26
C ARG A 146 -1.08 -6.72 -13.87
N GLY A 147 -0.56 -5.64 -13.29
CA GLY A 147 -0.95 -5.16 -11.98
C GLY A 147 -1.34 -3.69 -12.03
N GLY A 148 -2.44 -3.34 -11.38
CA GLY A 148 -2.84 -1.95 -11.14
C GLY A 148 -2.79 -1.64 -9.64
N GLY A 149 -2.45 -0.40 -9.31
CA GLY A 149 -2.43 0.07 -7.93
C GLY A 149 -2.77 1.55 -7.84
N GLY A 150 -3.38 1.96 -6.74
CA GLY A 150 -3.60 3.36 -6.49
C GLY A 150 -3.99 3.67 -5.05
N VAL A 151 -3.75 4.92 -4.66
CA VAL A 151 -3.93 5.41 -3.31
C VAL A 151 -4.58 6.78 -3.34
N LEU A 152 -5.66 6.92 -2.57
CA LEU A 152 -6.42 8.13 -2.36
C LEU A 152 -5.98 8.77 -1.06
N ARG A 153 -5.59 10.04 -1.11
CA ARG A 153 -5.19 10.86 0.03
C ARG A 153 -6.08 12.08 0.16
N GLY A 154 -6.39 12.45 1.40
CA GLY A 154 -7.08 13.69 1.74
C GLY A 154 -6.17 14.92 1.64
N GLU A 155 -6.74 16.08 1.93
CA GLU A 155 -6.02 17.36 2.04
C GLU A 155 -4.95 17.37 3.14
N ASP A 156 -5.14 16.56 4.18
CA ASP A 156 -4.21 16.28 5.26
C ASP A 156 -3.07 15.32 4.86
N GLY A 157 -3.08 14.81 3.62
CA GLY A 157 -2.15 13.79 3.13
C GLY A 157 -2.37 12.39 3.71
N ILE A 158 -3.40 12.21 4.54
CA ILE A 158 -3.75 10.92 5.12
C ILE A 158 -4.39 10.03 4.04
N VAL A 159 -3.97 8.77 4.00
CA VAL A 159 -4.55 7.77 3.10
C VAL A 159 -5.98 7.43 3.52
N ARG A 160 -6.94 7.65 2.62
CA ARG A 160 -8.37 7.37 2.82
C ARG A 160 -8.84 6.10 2.14
N ALA A 161 -8.23 5.76 1.01
CA ALA A 161 -8.51 4.52 0.31
C ALA A 161 -7.31 4.06 -0.52
N LEU A 162 -7.24 2.77 -0.81
CA LEU A 162 -6.24 2.20 -1.70
C LEU A 162 -6.72 0.91 -2.35
N PHE A 163 -6.19 0.61 -3.52
CA PHE A 163 -6.43 -0.64 -4.23
C PHE A 163 -5.14 -1.20 -4.81
N SER A 164 -5.11 -2.52 -5.01
CA SER A 164 -3.99 -3.19 -5.64
C SER A 164 -4.40 -4.59 -6.11
N GLY A 165 -4.29 -4.86 -7.41
CA GLY A 165 -4.73 -6.14 -7.96
C GLY A 165 -4.53 -6.25 -9.47
N PRO A 166 -4.97 -7.36 -10.08
CA PRO A 166 -5.00 -7.50 -11.52
C PRO A 166 -5.92 -6.45 -12.15
N ILE A 167 -5.64 -6.05 -13.40
CA ILE A 167 -6.35 -4.97 -14.09
C ILE A 167 -7.76 -5.42 -14.47
N ASP A 168 -8.73 -5.21 -13.58
CA ASP A 168 -10.16 -5.26 -13.85
C ASP A 168 -10.87 -4.06 -13.21
N ALA A 169 -11.58 -3.28 -14.03
CA ALA A 169 -12.15 -2.01 -13.63
C ALA A 169 -13.43 -2.19 -12.79
N SER A 170 -13.50 -1.56 -11.62
CA SER A 170 -14.73 -1.48 -10.81
C SER A 170 -15.04 -0.05 -10.39
N ASP A 171 -16.32 0.21 -10.09
CA ASP A 171 -16.90 1.56 -9.93
C ASP A 171 -16.36 2.31 -8.70
N ALA A 172 -16.32 3.64 -8.81
CA ALA A 172 -15.91 4.59 -7.77
C ALA A 172 -17.03 5.63 -7.50
N GLY A 173 -17.04 6.20 -6.29
CA GLY A 173 -18.03 7.19 -5.84
C GLY A 173 -17.82 8.60 -6.39
N THR A 174 -18.72 9.51 -6.00
CA THR A 174 -18.78 10.91 -6.45
C THR A 174 -17.91 11.84 -5.58
N GLY A 175 -17.10 12.72 -6.19
CA GLY A 175 -16.32 13.75 -5.46
C GLY A 175 -15.40 14.57 -6.38
N SER A 176 -14.69 15.56 -5.83
CA SER A 176 -13.66 16.33 -6.55
C SER A 176 -12.29 15.65 -6.41
N LEU A 177 -11.66 15.30 -7.52
CA LEU A 177 -10.51 14.40 -7.57
C LEU A 177 -9.38 14.94 -8.45
N ILE A 178 -8.16 14.95 -7.93
CA ILE A 178 -6.94 15.07 -8.74
C ILE A 178 -6.41 13.66 -8.98
N ILE A 179 -6.31 13.22 -10.23
CA ILE A 179 -5.70 11.94 -10.58
C ILE A 179 -4.25 12.18 -11.04
N GLU A 180 -3.30 11.74 -10.22
CA GLU A 180 -1.87 11.77 -10.52
C GLU A 180 -1.43 10.46 -11.16
N ILE A 181 -0.85 10.56 -12.35
CA ILE A 181 -0.49 9.41 -13.19
C ILE A 181 1.03 9.31 -13.31
N GLY A 182 1.57 8.11 -13.05
CA GLY A 182 3.01 7.85 -13.17
C GLY A 182 3.56 7.79 -14.60
N SER A 183 2.70 7.59 -15.62
CA SER A 183 3.08 7.59 -17.04
C SER A 183 2.68 8.89 -17.75
N ARG A 184 3.68 9.55 -18.34
CA ARG A 184 3.48 10.75 -19.17
C ARG A 184 2.74 10.42 -20.47
N GLU A 185 2.96 9.24 -21.02
CA GLU A 185 2.28 8.75 -22.23
C GLU A 185 0.78 8.61 -21.98
N VAL A 186 0.41 7.93 -20.88
CA VAL A 186 -1.00 7.75 -20.49
C VAL A 186 -1.67 9.10 -20.21
N LEU A 187 -0.97 10.01 -19.51
CA LEU A 187 -1.47 11.37 -19.30
C LEU A 187 -1.71 12.09 -20.64
N SER A 188 -0.80 11.97 -21.60
CA SER A 188 -0.96 12.59 -22.92
C SER A 188 -2.20 12.07 -23.66
N TRP A 189 -2.54 10.78 -23.52
CA TRP A 189 -3.75 10.21 -24.12
C TRP A 189 -5.04 10.71 -23.45
N ILE A 190 -4.98 11.05 -22.16
CA ILE A 190 -6.11 11.59 -21.41
C ILE A 190 -6.36 13.04 -21.82
N LEU A 191 -5.29 13.86 -21.85
CA LEU A 191 -5.36 15.28 -22.17
C LEU A 191 -5.63 15.53 -23.66
N GLU A 192 -5.08 14.70 -24.55
CA GLU A 192 -5.18 14.87 -26.01
C GLU A 192 -5.83 13.64 -26.67
N LYS A 193 -7.12 13.76 -27.06
CA LYS A 193 -7.87 12.65 -27.67
C LYS A 193 -7.22 12.11 -28.96
N THR A 194 -6.51 12.95 -29.69
CA THR A 194 -5.81 12.60 -30.95
C THR A 194 -4.64 11.65 -30.76
N ARG A 195 -4.03 11.62 -29.56
CA ARG A 195 -2.90 10.72 -29.25
C ARG A 195 -3.36 9.31 -28.87
N ARG A 196 -4.66 9.09 -28.72
CA ARG A 196 -5.21 7.80 -28.29
C ARG A 196 -5.06 6.76 -29.39
N ARG A 197 -4.53 5.60 -29.03
CA ARG A 197 -4.53 4.44 -29.92
C ARG A 197 -5.96 3.97 -30.15
N TRP A 198 -6.31 3.71 -31.41
CA TRP A 198 -7.62 3.19 -31.79
C TRP A 198 -7.99 1.88 -31.06
N SER A 199 -6.99 1.03 -30.79
CA SER A 199 -7.14 -0.21 -30.03
C SER A 199 -7.70 -0.02 -28.61
N HIS A 200 -7.60 1.19 -28.04
CA HIS A 200 -8.06 1.50 -26.68
C HIS A 200 -9.38 2.29 -26.65
N LYS A 201 -10.06 2.46 -27.80
CA LYS A 201 -11.26 3.30 -27.91
C LYS A 201 -12.37 2.90 -26.93
N VAL A 202 -12.57 1.60 -26.71
CA VAL A 202 -13.56 1.08 -25.75
C VAL A 202 -13.21 1.48 -24.32
N ILE A 203 -11.93 1.37 -23.94
CA ILE A 203 -11.45 1.76 -22.61
C ILE A 203 -11.68 3.27 -22.40
N PHE A 204 -11.32 4.10 -23.37
CA PHE A 204 -11.52 5.55 -23.26
C PHE A 204 -13.00 5.97 -23.25
N ALA A 205 -13.88 5.26 -23.96
CA ALA A 205 -15.32 5.52 -23.91
C ALA A 205 -15.90 5.19 -22.52
N GLU A 206 -15.52 4.07 -21.94
CA GLU A 206 -15.93 3.69 -20.58
C GLU A 206 -15.36 4.65 -19.53
N LEU A 207 -14.10 5.05 -19.70
CA LEU A 207 -13.43 6.03 -18.85
C LEU A 207 -14.17 7.39 -18.88
N GLU A 208 -14.55 7.86 -20.07
CA GLU A 208 -15.35 9.09 -20.24
C GLU A 208 -16.75 8.99 -19.62
N ARG A 209 -17.41 7.83 -19.75
CA ARG A 209 -18.69 7.54 -19.10
C ARG A 209 -18.57 7.56 -17.57
N ARG A 210 -17.44 7.11 -17.01
CA ARG A 210 -17.18 7.16 -15.57
C ARG A 210 -16.82 8.57 -15.12
N TRP A 211 -16.04 9.32 -15.89
CA TRP A 211 -15.69 10.70 -15.57
C TRP A 211 -16.90 11.60 -15.43
N SER A 212 -17.93 11.43 -16.27
CA SER A 212 -19.17 12.22 -16.16
C SER A 212 -19.96 11.96 -14.87
N ARG A 213 -19.67 10.85 -14.18
CA ARG A 213 -20.28 10.48 -12.88
C ARG A 213 -19.46 10.95 -11.69
N VAL A 214 -18.21 11.37 -11.89
CA VAL A 214 -17.37 11.95 -10.84
C VAL A 214 -17.56 13.47 -10.88
N GLY A 215 -17.37 14.16 -9.74
CA GLY A 215 -17.52 15.60 -9.65
C GLY A 215 -16.40 16.34 -10.41
N LYS A 216 -15.76 17.32 -9.77
CA LYS A 216 -14.69 18.07 -10.44
C LYS A 216 -13.43 17.22 -10.57
N LEU A 217 -12.97 16.97 -11.79
CA LEU A 217 -11.79 16.14 -12.04
C LEU A 217 -10.63 16.94 -12.63
N SER A 218 -9.41 16.66 -12.18
CA SER A 218 -8.16 17.19 -12.73
C SER A 218 -7.14 16.08 -12.91
N PHE A 219 -6.27 16.20 -13.91
CA PHE A 219 -5.19 15.24 -14.16
C PHE A 219 -3.85 15.93 -14.13
N SER A 220 -2.86 15.26 -13.55
CA SER A 220 -1.47 15.72 -13.55
C SER A 220 -0.51 14.55 -13.65
N ALA A 221 0.71 14.84 -14.12
CA ALA A 221 1.81 13.90 -14.04
C ALA A 221 2.28 13.85 -12.58
N ALA A 222 2.58 12.65 -12.08
CA ALA A 222 3.28 12.55 -10.81
C ALA A 222 4.68 13.19 -10.94
N VAL A 223 5.06 14.00 -9.95
CA VAL A 223 6.43 14.48 -9.79
C VAL A 223 7.36 13.29 -9.44
N ALA A 224 8.67 13.47 -9.61
CA ALA A 224 9.63 12.43 -9.24
C ALA A 224 9.38 11.95 -7.80
N ASN A 225 9.33 10.63 -7.61
CA ASN A 225 9.02 9.96 -6.33
C ASN A 225 7.61 10.22 -5.74
N GLY A 226 6.76 11.02 -6.41
CA GLY A 226 5.39 11.31 -5.95
C GLY A 226 4.42 10.14 -6.07
N ASN A 227 4.75 9.11 -6.86
CA ASN A 227 3.86 7.97 -7.15
C ASN A 227 4.29 6.65 -6.49
N GLU A 228 5.31 6.64 -5.63
CA GLU A 228 5.97 5.41 -5.15
C GLU A 228 5.02 4.39 -4.51
N MET A 229 4.07 4.82 -3.68
CA MET A 229 3.07 3.91 -3.11
C MET A 229 2.15 3.34 -4.18
N ALA A 230 1.71 4.12 -5.16
CA ALA A 230 0.89 3.60 -6.25
C ALA A 230 1.69 2.58 -7.10
N ASP A 231 2.97 2.83 -7.36
CA ASP A 231 3.86 1.91 -8.06
C ASP A 231 4.05 0.60 -7.28
N SER A 232 4.27 0.71 -5.96
CA SER A 232 4.41 -0.45 -5.08
C SER A 232 3.12 -1.26 -4.96
N LEU A 233 1.97 -0.58 -4.95
CA LEU A 233 0.65 -1.18 -5.03
C LEU A 233 0.46 -1.90 -6.38
N ALA A 234 0.91 -1.33 -7.50
CA ALA A 234 0.82 -2.00 -8.79
C ALA A 234 1.68 -3.27 -8.84
N ILE A 235 2.92 -3.22 -8.33
CA ILE A 235 3.81 -4.38 -8.23
C ILE A 235 3.20 -5.46 -7.33
N ALA A 236 2.68 -5.09 -6.16
CA ALA A 236 2.02 -6.04 -5.27
C ALA A 236 0.75 -6.64 -5.90
N GLY A 237 0.04 -5.85 -6.71
CA GLY A 237 -1.20 -6.24 -7.39
C GLY A 237 -0.96 -7.24 -8.52
N ALA A 238 0.19 -7.16 -9.20
CA ALA A 238 0.59 -8.07 -10.26
C ALA A 238 0.58 -9.54 -9.82
N ASN A 239 0.94 -9.82 -8.57
CA ASN A 239 0.99 -11.18 -8.02
C ASN A 239 -0.33 -11.65 -7.39
N ARG A 240 -1.42 -10.86 -7.47
CA ARG A 240 -2.70 -11.21 -6.85
C ARG A 240 -3.65 -11.85 -7.85
N THR A 241 -4.46 -12.78 -7.35
CA THR A 241 -5.55 -13.41 -8.11
C THR A 241 -6.83 -12.57 -8.12
N SER A 242 -6.96 -11.59 -7.22
CA SER A 242 -8.16 -10.75 -7.09
C SER A 242 -7.82 -9.33 -6.64
N MET A 243 -8.76 -8.40 -6.89
CA MET A 243 -8.61 -7.00 -6.53
C MET A 243 -8.66 -6.81 -5.01
N PHE A 244 -7.57 -6.32 -4.44
CA PHE A 244 -7.56 -5.87 -3.05
C PHE A 244 -8.03 -4.42 -2.95
N LYS A 245 -8.88 -4.11 -1.97
CA LYS A 245 -9.35 -2.75 -1.65
C LYS A 245 -9.36 -2.55 -0.14
N ALA A 246 -8.97 -1.36 0.31
CA ALA A 246 -9.13 -0.93 1.70
C ALA A 246 -9.50 0.56 1.74
N TRP A 247 -10.31 0.94 2.72
CA TRP A 247 -10.75 2.31 2.98
C TRP A 247 -10.84 2.54 4.49
N TRP A 248 -10.70 3.81 4.91
CA TRP A 248 -10.66 4.25 6.30
C TRP A 248 -11.46 5.53 6.49
#